data_AF-A0A7V4A1Q4-F1
#
_entry.id   AF-A0A7V4A1Q4-F1
#
_cell.length_a   1.000
_cell.length_b   1.000
_cell.length_c   1.000
_cell.angle_alpha   90.00
_cell.angle_beta   90.00
_cell.angle_gamma   90.00
#
_symmetry.space_group_name_H-M   'P 1'
#
loop_
_entity.id
_entity.type
_entity.pdbx_description
1 polymer ?
#
loop_
_entity_poly.entity_id
_entity_poly.type
_entity_poly.pdbx_seq_one_letter_code
_entity_poly.pdbx_strand_id
1 'polypeptide(L)' 'MNLHELLLERIDELVGELLPGAQRLRHEFRVGSIDGERGSSLSIDAKTGLWIDHNPGAPEPRQGNLLT' A
#
# COMPACT_ATOMS: atom_id res chain seq x y z
N MET A 1 -13.08 -18.49 2.96
CA MET A 1 -12.37 -17.23 2.67
C MET A 1 -11.80 -16.71 3.98
N ASN A 2 -10.51 -16.46 4.03
CA ASN A 2 -9.83 -15.90 5.21
C ASN A 2 -9.85 -14.36 5.15
N LEU A 3 -9.46 -13.70 6.26
CA LEU A 3 -9.48 -12.23 6.33
C LEU A 3 -8.53 -11.57 5.33
N HIS A 4 -7.37 -12.18 5.08
CA HIS A 4 -6.41 -11.65 4.09
C HIS A 4 -7.01 -11.62 2.69
N GLU A 5 -7.69 -12.69 2.28
CA GLU A 5 -8.41 -12.78 1.00
C GLU A 5 -9.53 -11.72 0.91
N LEU A 6 -10.31 -11.54 1.98
CA LEU A 6 -11.36 -10.51 2.05
C LEU A 6 -10.80 -9.08 1.87
N LEU A 7 -9.66 -8.78 2.48
CA LEU A 7 -9.01 -7.47 2.35
C LEU A 7 -8.44 -7.28 0.94
N LEU A 8 -7.86 -8.34 0.36
CA LEU A 8 -7.29 -8.28 -0.97
C LEU A 8 -8.36 -8.03 -2.05
N GLU A 9 -9.54 -8.64 -1.91
CA GLU A 9 -10.68 -8.39 -2.80
C GLU A 9 -11.16 -6.93 -2.78
N ARG A 10 -10.87 -6.19 -1.70
CA ARG A 10 -11.27 -4.79 -1.50
C ARG A 10 -10.11 -3.81 -1.62
N ILE A 11 -8.95 -4.24 -2.09
CA ILE A 11 -7.74 -3.42 -2.04
C ILE A 11 -7.86 -2.10 -2.80
N ASP A 12 -8.60 -2.07 -3.92
CA ASP A 12 -8.82 -0.83 -4.67
C ASP A 12 -9.66 0.19 -3.87
N GLU A 13 -10.70 -0.26 -3.18
CA GLU A 13 -11.55 0.58 -2.31
C GLU A 13 -10.73 1.06 -1.10
N LEU A 14 -10.04 0.14 -0.41
CA LEU A 14 -9.25 0.44 0.77
C LEU A 14 -8.12 1.44 0.48
N VAL A 15 -7.37 1.23 -0.61
CA VAL A 15 -6.29 2.15 -0.97
C VAL A 15 -6.86 3.52 -1.37
N GLY A 16 -7.98 3.57 -2.08
CA GLY A 16 -8.62 4.84 -2.46
C GLY A 16 -9.09 5.66 -1.25
N GLU A 17 -9.67 5.01 -0.23
CA GLU A 17 -10.14 5.67 0.98
C GLU A 17 -9.02 6.06 1.93
N LEU A 18 -8.06 5.16 2.17
CA LEU A 18 -7.01 5.35 3.17
C LEU A 18 -5.83 6.16 2.63
N LEU A 19 -5.54 6.08 1.33
CA LEU A 19 -4.37 6.69 0.69
C LEU A 19 -4.81 7.45 -0.57
N PRO A 20 -5.54 8.57 -0.43
CA PRO A 20 -6.18 9.27 -1.56
C PRO A 20 -5.19 9.82 -2.59
N GLY A 21 -3.91 9.94 -2.25
CA GLY A 21 -2.82 10.31 -3.17
C GLY A 21 -2.23 9.15 -3.98
N ALA A 22 -2.70 7.92 -3.75
CA ALA A 22 -2.19 6.72 -4.38
C ALA A 22 -2.39 6.70 -5.91
N GLN A 23 -1.40 6.18 -6.63
CA GLN A 23 -1.46 5.97 -8.06
C GLN A 23 -1.38 4.47 -8.37
N ARG A 24 -2.36 3.97 -9.14
CA ARG A 24 -2.35 2.59 -9.62
C ARG A 24 -1.43 2.46 -10.84
N LEU A 25 -0.41 1.62 -10.72
CA LEU A 25 0.53 1.24 -11.78
C LEU A 25 0.45 -0.27 -12.00
N ARG A 26 -0.37 -0.70 -12.96
CA ARG A 26 -0.63 -2.13 -13.26
C ARG A 26 -1.15 -2.88 -12.03
N HIS A 27 -0.30 -3.65 -11.37
CA HIS A 27 -0.63 -4.46 -10.19
C HIS A 27 -0.11 -3.86 -8.89
N GLU A 28 0.38 -2.61 -8.91
CA GLU A 28 0.99 -1.96 -7.77
C GLU A 28 0.33 -0.60 -7.53
N PHE A 29 0.22 -0.20 -6.27
CA PHE A 29 -0.04 1.18 -5.89
C PHE A 29 1.23 1.87 -5.44
N ARG A 30 1.43 3.10 -5.89
CA ARG A 30 2.49 4.00 -5.42
C ARG A 30 1.89 5.15 -4.64
N VAL A 31 2.42 5.41 -3.46
CA VAL A 31 1.94 6.43 -2.55
C VAL A 31 3.12 7.29 -2.11
N GLY A 32 2.97 8.61 -2.14
CA GLY A 32 4.01 9.54 -1.71
C GLY A 32 4.05 9.69 -0.20
N SER A 33 2.90 10.01 0.39
CA SER A 33 2.72 10.06 1.84
C SER A 33 1.30 9.62 2.22
N ILE A 34 1.12 9.27 3.50
CA ILE A 34 -0.20 9.00 4.08
C ILE A 34 -1.08 10.26 4.13
N ASP A 35 -0.48 11.45 4.07
CA ASP A 35 -1.18 12.74 4.03
C ASP A 35 -1.74 13.06 2.63
N GLY A 36 -1.58 12.15 1.66
CA GLY A 36 -2.14 12.27 0.32
C GLY A 36 -1.22 12.96 -0.69
N GLU A 37 0.04 13.20 -0.36
CA GLU A 37 1.02 13.70 -1.32
C GLU A 37 1.35 12.63 -2.37
N ARG A 38 1.54 13.08 -3.61
CA ARG A 38 1.97 12.20 -4.71
C ARG A 38 3.43 11.81 -4.52
N GLY A 39 3.78 10.59 -4.93
CA GLY A 39 5.15 10.10 -4.86
C GLY A 39 5.22 8.57 -4.82
N SER A 40 6.34 8.04 -4.36
CA SER A 40 6.63 6.60 -4.38
C SER A 40 7.32 6.11 -3.10
N SER A 41 7.12 6.79 -1.97
CA SER A 41 7.71 6.40 -0.69
C SER A 41 7.08 5.14 -0.11
N LEU A 42 5.88 4.77 -0.54
CA LEU A 42 5.22 3.51 -0.20
C LEU A 42 4.77 2.81 -1.49
N SER A 43 4.98 1.49 -1.54
CA SER A 43 4.44 0.61 -2.57
C SER A 43 3.56 -0.47 -1.97
N ILE A 44 2.45 -0.79 -2.64
CA ILE A 44 1.56 -1.90 -2.27
C ILE A 44 1.33 -2.78 -3.50
N ASP A 45 1.66 -4.06 -3.43
CA ASP A 45 1.33 -5.05 -4.46
C ASP A 45 -0.14 -5.47 -4.30
N ALA A 46 -0.95 -5.20 -5.32
CA ALA A 46 -2.39 -5.42 -5.31
C ALA A 46 -2.80 -6.89 -5.46
N LYS A 47 -1.87 -7.80 -5.75
CA LYS A 47 -2.13 -9.24 -5.88
C LYS A 47 -1.84 -10.00 -4.61
N THR A 48 -0.96 -9.48 -3.77
CA THR A 48 -0.48 -10.16 -2.57
C THR A 48 -0.82 -9.39 -1.30
N GLY A 49 -1.09 -8.09 -1.43
CA GLY A 49 -1.27 -7.18 -0.31
C GLY A 49 0.03 -6.82 0.39
N LEU A 50 1.19 -7.23 -0.15
CA LEU A 50 2.50 -6.87 0.37
C LEU A 50 2.71 -5.36 0.23
N TRP A 51 3.15 -4.71 1.30
CA TRP A 51 3.52 -3.30 1.30
C TRP A 51 4.98 -3.12 1.72
N ILE A 52 5.64 -2.10 1.15
CA ILE A 52 7.03 -1.74 1.45
C ILE A 52 7.13 -0.22 1.57
N ASP A 53 7.69 0.26 2.68
CA ASP A 53 8.07 1.65 2.90
C ASP A 53 9.51 1.87 2.45
N HIS A 54 9.69 2.74 1.47
CA HIS A 54 10.95 3.11 0.83
C HIS A 54 11.62 4.33 1.47
N ASN A 55 11.11 4.86 2.60
CA ASN A 55 11.72 5.99 3.28
C ASN A 55 13.15 5.65 3.74
N PRO A 56 14.20 6.24 3.14
CA PRO A 56 15.58 5.93 3.49
C PRO A 56 15.98 6.46 4.88
N GLY A 57 15.18 7.34 5.48
CA GLY A 57 15.36 7.87 6.83
C GLY A 57 14.66 7.06 7.91
N ALA A 58 13.99 5.95 7.58
CA ALA A 58 13.37 5.10 8.59
C ALA A 58 14.44 4.45 9.49
N PRO A 59 14.20 4.30 10.81
CA PRO A 59 15.16 3.69 11.73
C PRO A 59 15.43 2.21 11.41
N GLU A 60 14.45 1.55 10.78
CA GLU A 60 14.54 0.18 10.27
C GLU A 60 13.70 0.03 8.99
N PRO A 61 14.02 -0.94 8.12
CA PRO A 61 13.18 -1.27 6.96
C PRO A 61 11.78 -1.70 7.41
N ARG A 62 10.74 -1.11 6.81
CA ARG A 62 9.33 -1.42 7.12
C ARG A 62 8.65 -2.03 5.91
N GLN A 63 8.11 -3.23 6.10
CA GLN A 63 7.31 -3.95 5.12
C GLN A 63 6.37 -4.91 5.85
N GLY A 64 5.29 -5.29 5.18
CA GLY A 64 4.28 -6.17 5.74
C GLY A 64 3.25 -6.58 4.70
N ASN A 65 2.14 -7.14 5.13
CA ASN A 65 0.97 -7.37 4.31
C ASN A 65 -0.26 -6.64 4.89
N LEU A 66 -1.45 -6.84 4.32
CA LEU A 66 -2.69 -6.18 4.78
C LEU A 66 -3.09 -6.49 6.23
N LEU A 67 -2.39 -7.39 6.93
CA LEU A 67 -2.66 -7.79 8.31
C LEU A 67 -1.55 -7.43 9.31
N THR A 68 -0.45 -6.82 8.85
CA THR A 68 0.77 -6.62 9.65
C THR A 68 1.33 -5.22 9.50
#